data_AF-A0A3V2Y5F5-F1
#
_entry.id   AF-A0A3V2Y5F5-F1
#
_cell.length_a   1.000
_cell.length_b   1.000
_cell.length_c   1.000
_cell.angle_alpha   90.00
_cell.angle_beta   90.00
_cell.angle_gamma   90.00
#
_symmetry.space_group_name_H-M   'P 1'
#
loop_
_entity.id
_entity.type
_entity.pdbx_description
1 polymer ?
#
loop_
_entity_poly.entity_id
_entity_poly.type
_entity_poly.pdbx_seq_one_letter_code
_entity_poly.pdbx_strand_id
1 'polypeptide(L)' 'MTDKQKRMPDICLVTESAIHDAMLSSLEGYVLAVVDSIEFALSRELSSGEHRYVYDTVKGGITRQTDGAEVNHG' A
#
# COMPACT_ATOMS: atom_id res chain seq x y z
N MET A 1 38.70 -16.08 26.48
CA MET A 1 38.27 -14.67 26.69
C MET A 1 39.19 -13.81 25.85
N THR A 2 38.79 -13.29 24.71
CA THR A 2 37.79 -12.22 24.56
C THR A 2 36.98 -12.35 23.27
N ASP A 3 35.67 -12.27 23.44
CA ASP A 3 34.69 -11.83 22.46
C ASP A 3 35.22 -10.64 21.63
N LYS A 4 35.33 -10.85 20.32
CA LYS A 4 35.18 -9.77 19.35
C LYS A 4 33.96 -10.11 18.54
N GLN A 5 32.81 -9.85 19.16
CA GLN A 5 31.52 -9.83 18.50
C GLN A 5 31.64 -8.93 17.28
N LYS A 6 31.80 -9.56 16.12
CA LYS A 6 31.68 -8.93 14.82
C LYS A 6 30.21 -8.51 14.72
N ARG A 7 29.91 -7.30 15.19
CA ARG A 7 28.65 -6.62 14.93
C ARG A 7 28.53 -6.56 13.40
N MET A 8 27.81 -7.51 12.82
CA MET A 8 27.23 -7.31 11.50
C MET A 8 26.38 -6.05 11.64
N PRO A 9 26.64 -5.00 10.85
CA PRO A 9 25.75 -3.87 10.86
C PRO A 9 24.41 -4.39 10.33
N ASP A 10 23.45 -4.48 11.24
CA ASP A 10 22.05 -4.75 10.95
C ASP A 10 21.49 -3.49 10.27
N ILE A 11 21.92 -3.26 9.03
CA ILE A 11 21.33 -2.24 8.18
C ILE A 11 20.50 -3.02 7.19
N CYS A 12 19.25 -3.25 7.57
CA CYS A 12 18.19 -3.57 6.63
C CYS A 12 18.12 -2.40 5.63
N LEU A 13 18.83 -2.51 4.52
CA LEU A 13 18.80 -1.54 3.41
C LEU A 13 17.47 -1.73 2.68
N VAL A 14 16.38 -1.31 3.30
CA VAL A 14 15.11 -1.10 2.61
C VAL A 14 15.36 0.00 1.59
N THR A 15 15.43 -0.37 0.31
CA THR A 15 15.65 0.58 -0.77
C THR A 15 14.34 1.29 -1.11
N GLU A 16 14.45 2.50 -1.66
CA GLU A 16 13.28 3.23 -2.12
C GLU A 16 12.45 2.41 -3.13
N SER A 17 13.11 1.70 -4.05
CA SER A 17 12.44 0.77 -4.99
C SER A 17 11.63 -0.30 -4.24
N ALA A 18 12.21 -0.93 -3.21
CA ALA A 18 11.51 -1.95 -2.44
C ALA A 18 10.30 -1.37 -1.68
N ILE A 19 10.36 -0.10 -1.26
CA ILE A 19 9.23 0.60 -0.66
C ILE A 19 8.13 0.83 -1.70
N HIS A 20 8.48 1.35 -2.88
CA HIS A 20 7.51 1.59 -3.97
C HIS A 20 6.84 0.28 -4.42
N ASP A 21 7.61 -0.80 -4.57
CA ASP A 21 7.08 -2.11 -4.92
C ASP A 21 6.12 -2.62 -3.84
N ALA A 22 6.50 -2.52 -2.56
CA ALA A 22 5.66 -2.91 -1.44
C ALA A 22 4.38 -2.07 -1.36
N MET A 23 4.45 -0.76 -1.64
CA MET A 23 3.29 0.13 -1.70
C MET A 23 2.34 -0.28 -2.83
N LEU A 24 2.87 -0.59 -4.01
CA LEU A 24 2.05 -1.02 -5.16
C LEU A 24 1.35 -2.35 -4.85
N SER A 25 2.08 -3.35 -4.35
CA SER A 25 1.47 -4.63 -3.96
C SER A 25 0.45 -4.48 -2.83
N SER A 26 0.69 -3.58 -1.88
CA SER A 26 -0.27 -3.28 -0.80
C SER A 26 -1.53 -2.61 -1.34
N LEU A 27 -1.40 -1.69 -2.30
CA LEU A 27 -2.53 -1.07 -2.98
C LEU A 27 -3.38 -2.11 -3.71
N GLU A 28 -2.74 -3.00 -4.48
CA GLU A 28 -3.43 -4.06 -5.21
C GLU A 28 -4.19 -4.99 -4.25
N GLY A 29 -3.55 -5.45 -3.18
CA GLY A 29 -4.18 -6.29 -2.17
C GLY A 29 -5.35 -5.59 -1.47
N TYR A 30 -5.22 -4.29 -1.16
CA TYR A 30 -6.30 -3.52 -0.56
C TYR A 30 -7.48 -3.33 -1.52
N VAL A 31 -7.21 -3.06 -2.81
CA VAL A 31 -8.27 -2.97 -3.83
C VAL A 31 -9.06 -4.28 -3.93
N LEU A 32 -8.38 -5.43 -3.92
CA LEU A 32 -9.04 -6.73 -3.94
C LEU A 32 -9.95 -6.93 -2.72
N ALA A 33 -9.47 -6.60 -1.52
CA ALA A 33 -10.28 -6.69 -0.30
C ALA A 33 -11.53 -5.77 -0.34
N VAL A 34 -11.41 -4.59 -0.94
CA VAL A 34 -12.54 -3.68 -1.16
C VAL A 34 -13.53 -4.25 -2.18
N VAL A 35 -13.04 -4.82 -3.28
CA VAL A 35 -13.88 -5.52 -4.28
C VAL A 35 -14.66 -6.65 -3.63
N ASP A 36 -13.99 -7.55 -2.91
CA ASP A 36 -14.62 -8.69 -2.22
C ASP A 36 -15.73 -8.21 -1.27
N SER A 37 -15.47 -7.13 -0.53
CA SER A 37 -16.44 -6.54 0.40
C SER A 37 -17.67 -5.97 -0.31
N ILE A 38 -17.48 -5.33 -1.47
CA ILE A 38 -18.57 -4.78 -2.28
C ILE A 38 -19.38 -5.90 -2.93
N GLU A 39 -18.73 -6.89 -3.51
CA GLU A 39 -19.39 -8.04 -4.14
C GLU A 39 -20.22 -8.84 -3.12
N PHE A 40 -19.67 -9.03 -1.92
CA PHE A 40 -20.41 -9.61 -0.80
C PHE A 40 -21.67 -8.79 -0.47
N ALA A 41 -21.54 -7.47 -0.33
CA ALA A 41 -22.65 -6.59 0.00
C ALA A 41 -23.73 -6.53 -1.11
N LEU A 42 -23.33 -6.61 -2.37
CA LEU A 42 -24.24 -6.59 -3.53
C LEU A 42 -24.79 -7.98 -3.88
N SER A 43 -24.26 -9.04 -3.29
CA SER A 43 -24.57 -10.44 -3.64
C SER A 43 -24.41 -10.73 -5.13
N ARG A 44 -23.42 -10.11 -5.78
CA ARG A 44 -23.04 -10.34 -7.17
C ARG A 44 -21.59 -9.95 -7.41
N GLU A 45 -21.01 -10.52 -8.46
CA GLU A 45 -19.72 -10.09 -8.98
C GLU A 45 -19.82 -8.71 -9.65
N LEU A 46 -18.74 -7.96 -9.56
CA LEU A 46 -18.55 -6.70 -10.26
C LEU A 46 -18.03 -6.98 -11.68
N SER A 47 -18.45 -6.14 -12.62
CA SER A 47 -17.89 -6.14 -13.98
C SER A 47 -16.46 -5.58 -13.98
N SER A 48 -15.71 -5.84 -15.05
CA SER A 48 -14.35 -5.28 -15.23
C SER A 48 -14.32 -3.74 -15.18
N GLY A 49 -15.39 -3.07 -15.65
CA GLY A 49 -15.54 -1.63 -15.54
C GLY A 49 -15.71 -1.16 -14.09
N GLU A 50 -16.47 -1.92 -13.29
CA GLU A 50 -16.68 -1.64 -11.87
C GLU A 50 -15.42 -1.94 -11.05
N HIS A 51 -14.68 -3.01 -11.35
CA HIS A 51 -13.36 -3.27 -10.75
C HIS A 51 -12.41 -2.10 -10.99
N ARG A 52 -12.35 -1.60 -12.22
CA ARG A 52 -11.53 -0.44 -12.55
C ARG A 52 -11.98 0.82 -11.80
N TYR A 53 -13.28 1.05 -11.69
CA TYR A 53 -13.83 2.16 -10.93
C TYR A 53 -13.46 2.09 -9.44
N VAL A 54 -13.50 0.89 -8.84
CA VAL A 54 -13.06 0.67 -7.45
C VAL A 54 -11.56 0.96 -7.32
N TYR A 55 -10.72 0.46 -8.22
CA TYR A 55 -9.28 0.73 -8.23
C TYR A 55 -8.98 2.23 -8.28
N ASP A 56 -9.56 2.95 -9.24
CA ASP A 56 -9.33 4.39 -9.42
C ASP A 56 -9.82 5.19 -8.20
N THR A 57 -10.94 4.77 -7.60
CA THR A 57 -11.50 5.40 -6.39
C THR A 57 -10.60 5.19 -5.18
N VAL A 58 -10.13 3.96 -4.94
CA VAL A 58 -9.23 3.62 -3.83
C VAL A 58 -7.89 4.34 -3.98
N LYS A 59 -7.30 4.29 -5.17
CA LYS A 59 -6.05 5.01 -5.48
C LYS A 59 -6.20 6.51 -5.24
N GLY A 60 -7.27 7.11 -5.76
CA GLY A 60 -7.56 8.53 -5.57
C GLY A 60 -7.79 8.91 -4.10
N GLY A 61 -8.44 8.04 -3.32
CA GLY A 61 -8.63 8.22 -1.88
C GLY A 61 -7.31 8.21 -1.11
N ILE A 62 -6.40 7.30 -1.43
CA ILE A 62 -5.07 7.23 -0.82
C ILE A 62 -4.23 8.45 -1.20
N THR A 63 -4.16 8.81 -2.48
CA THR A 63 -3.37 9.97 -2.94
C THR A 63 -3.83 11.27 -2.29
N ARG A 64 -5.15 11.51 -2.19
CA ARG A 64 -5.69 12.72 -1.56
C ARG A 64 -5.37 12.85 -0.07
N GLN A 65 -5.20 11.72 0.63
CA GLN A 65 -4.79 11.75 2.04
C GLN A 65 -3.32 12.12 2.22
N THR A 66 -2.48 11.80 1.23
CA THR A 66 -1.06 12.17 1.22
C THR A 66 -0.86 13.66 0.98
N ASP A 67 -1.66 14.27 0.10
CA ASP A 67 -1.59 15.72 -0.20
C ASP A 67 -2.12 16.60 0.96
N GLY A 68 -3.01 16.05 1.81
CA GLY A 68 -3.48 16.72 3.02
C GLY A 68 -2.50 16.69 4.20
N ALA A 69 -1.37 15.97 4.05
CA ALA A 69 -0.35 15.79 5.07
C ALA A 69 0.88 16.71 4.88
N GLU A 70 0.81 17.75 4.03
CA GLU A 70 1.76 18.85 4.05
C GLU A 70 1.64 19.61 5.38
N VAL A 71 2.39 19.11 6.36
CA VAL A 71 2.67 19.76 7.64
C VAL A 71 3.32 21.11 7.36
N ASN A 72 2.59 22.15 7.75
CA ASN A 72 3.01 23.54 7.76
C ASN A 72 4.24 23.66 8.67
N HIS A 73 5.44 23.54 8.11
CA HIS A 73 6.67 23.94 8.77
C HIS A 73 6.85 25.44 8.51
N GLY A 74 6.33 26.24 9.44
CA GLY A 74 6.61 27.67 9.53
C GLY A 74 8.08 27.98 9.79
#